data_AF-A0A7S1FDD9-F1
#
_entry.id   AF-A0A7S1FDD9-F1
#
_cell.length_a   1.000
_cell.length_b   1.000
_cell.length_c   1.000
_cell.angle_alpha   90.00
_cell.angle_beta   90.00
_cell.angle_gamma   90.00
#
_symmetry.space_group_name_H-M   'P 1'
#
loop_
_entity.id
_entity.type
_entity.pdbx_description
1 polymer ?
#
loop_
_entity_poly.entity_id
_entity_poly.type
_entity_poly.pdbx_seq_one_letter_code
_entity_poly.pdbx_strand_id
1 'polypeptide(L)'
;FDQNDPMMTDFLIATANLLAVACGLQQVPKRGKHAGESDTVPSGHEWRSAGTVLDALKGFEPQPWTFRRTEVDEDSDDEDEGDGMSNFGLVINFLNVLIGFDARGLQAHPMKFDKDRDANFHVDFVCAAANLRARNFNIRPRTRAEVKMAISKIRPSV
;
A
#
# COMPACT_ATOMS: atom_id res chain seq x y z
N PHE A 1 10.66 0.61 12.99
CA PHE A 1 10.11 1.79 12.33
C PHE A 1 10.97 2.97 12.73
N ASP A 2 11.53 3.70 11.76
CA ASP A 2 12.31 4.91 12.00
C ASP A 2 11.49 6.14 11.58
N GLN A 3 11.16 6.99 12.54
CA GLN A 3 10.34 8.19 12.36
C GLN A 3 11.07 9.30 11.59
N ASN A 4 12.40 9.25 11.54
CA ASN A 4 13.22 10.25 10.87
C ASN A 4 13.58 9.86 9.43
N ASP A 5 13.20 8.65 8.98
CA ASP A 5 13.46 8.17 7.63
C ASP A 5 12.40 8.71 6.65
N PRO A 6 12.77 9.63 5.73
CA PRO A 6 11.84 10.23 4.79
C PRO A 6 11.12 9.18 3.93
N MET A 7 11.79 8.05 3.65
CA MET A 7 11.23 7.00 2.81
C MET A 7 10.13 6.21 3.52
N MET A 8 10.23 6.05 4.84
CA MET A 8 9.16 5.45 5.64
C MET A 8 7.97 6.41 5.77
N THR A 9 8.23 7.71 5.97
CA THR A 9 7.15 8.71 6.03
C THR A 9 6.43 8.85 4.70
N ASP A 10 7.16 8.86 3.57
CA ASP A 10 6.57 8.91 2.23
C ASP A 10 5.67 7.71 1.94
N PHE A 11 6.13 6.51 2.35
CA PHE A 11 5.33 5.30 2.24
C PHE A 11 4.03 5.40 3.04
N LEU A 12 4.09 5.88 4.28
CA LEU A 12 2.91 6.02 5.14
C LEU A 12 1.95 7.09 4.62
N ILE A 13 2.46 8.25 4.18
CA ILE A 13 1.64 9.32 3.60
C ILE A 13 0.91 8.80 2.37
N ALA A 14 1.62 8.15 1.44
CA ALA A 14 1.02 7.62 0.23
C ALA A 14 -0.02 6.54 0.56
N THR A 15 0.31 5.60 1.45
CA THR A 15 -0.59 4.51 1.87
C THR A 15 -1.84 5.05 2.55
N ALA A 16 -1.71 6.01 3.47
CA ALA A 16 -2.84 6.59 4.19
C ALA A 16 -3.80 7.32 3.25
N ASN A 17 -3.29 8.10 2.30
CA ASN A 17 -4.14 8.81 1.32
C ASN A 17 -4.84 7.83 0.36
N LEU A 18 -4.13 6.80 -0.10
CA LEU A 18 -4.71 5.74 -0.93
C LEU A 18 -5.81 4.97 -0.17
N LEU A 19 -5.58 4.63 1.10
CA LEU A 19 -6.59 4.00 1.95
C LEU A 19 -7.77 4.93 2.22
N ALA A 20 -7.53 6.23 2.40
CA ALA A 20 -8.61 7.21 2.57
C ALA A 20 -9.53 7.26 1.34
N VAL A 21 -8.98 7.18 0.13
CA VAL A 21 -9.78 7.03 -1.10
C VAL A 21 -10.53 5.70 -1.12
N ALA A 22 -9.85 4.59 -0.81
CA ALA A 22 -10.44 3.27 -0.82
C ALA A 22 -11.62 3.15 0.16
N CYS A 23 -11.51 3.72 1.35
CA CYS A 23 -12.56 3.73 2.39
C CYS A 23 -13.65 4.79 2.15
N GLY A 24 -13.56 5.60 1.09
CA GLY A 24 -14.54 6.66 0.81
C GLY A 24 -14.41 7.92 1.67
N LEU A 25 -13.32 8.08 2.45
CA LEU A 25 -13.02 9.32 3.17
C LEU A 25 -12.57 10.44 2.21
N GLN A 26 -11.93 10.07 1.10
CA GLN A 26 -11.58 10.95 0.00
C GLN A 26 -12.33 10.51 -1.26
N GLN A 27 -12.71 11.49 -2.10
CA GLN A 27 -13.31 11.18 -3.39
C GLN A 27 -12.32 10.47 -4.30
N VAL A 28 -12.82 9.54 -5.13
CA VAL A 28 -11.99 8.88 -6.15
C VAL A 28 -11.56 9.92 -7.19
N PRO A 29 -10.25 10.10 -7.44
CA PRO A 29 -9.79 11.09 -8.41
C PRO A 29 -10.36 10.81 -9.81
N LYS A 30 -11.02 11.80 -10.41
CA LYS A 30 -11.56 11.70 -11.78
C LYS A 30 -10.41 11.57 -12.78
N ARG A 31 -10.66 11.00 -13.96
CA ARG A 31 -9.65 10.74 -15.01
C ARG A 31 -9.84 11.59 -16.27
N GLY A 32 -8.76 11.74 -17.05
CA GLY A 32 -8.79 12.40 -18.36
C GLY A 32 -9.15 13.89 -18.27
N LYS A 33 -9.99 14.37 -19.20
CA LYS A 33 -10.37 15.79 -19.30
C LYS A 33 -11.14 16.36 -18.12
N HIS A 34 -11.68 15.52 -17.24
CA HIS A 34 -12.42 15.94 -16.04
C HIS A 34 -11.56 15.95 -14.77
N ALA A 35 -10.25 15.72 -14.95
CA ALA A 35 -9.23 15.76 -13.93
C ALA A 35 -8.99 17.17 -13.40
N GLY A 36 -9.40 17.45 -12.16
CA GLY A 36 -8.98 18.62 -11.42
C GLY A 36 -7.86 18.31 -10.43
N GLU A 37 -7.08 19.32 -10.06
CA GLU A 37 -6.19 19.27 -8.90
C GLU A 37 -6.99 19.15 -7.59
N SER A 38 -8.20 19.72 -7.57
CA SER A 38 -9.20 19.58 -6.49
C SER A 38 -9.77 18.17 -6.34
N ASP A 39 -9.54 17.27 -7.31
CA ASP A 39 -9.94 15.87 -7.19
C ASP A 39 -8.97 15.05 -6.33
N THR A 40 -7.84 15.64 -5.92
CA THR A 40 -6.81 15.03 -5.06
C THR A 40 -6.52 15.93 -3.87
N VAL A 41 -5.85 15.39 -2.85
CA VAL A 41 -5.35 16.18 -1.73
C VAL A 41 -4.41 17.28 -2.25
N PRO A 42 -4.64 18.57 -1.98
CA PRO A 42 -3.77 19.64 -2.45
C PRO A 42 -2.34 19.52 -1.90
N SER A 43 -1.34 20.01 -2.63
CA SER A 43 0.07 19.90 -2.28
C SER A 43 0.43 20.50 -0.90
N GLY A 44 -0.26 21.55 -0.46
CA GLY A 44 -0.05 22.20 0.85
C GLY A 44 -0.91 21.67 1.99
N HIS A 45 -1.68 20.59 1.76
CA HIS A 45 -2.58 20.05 2.78
C HIS A 45 -1.83 19.28 3.87
N GLU A 46 -2.29 19.35 5.11
CA GLU A 46 -1.68 18.68 6.27
C GLU A 46 -1.52 17.16 6.07
N TRP A 47 -2.45 16.53 5.35
CA TRP A 47 -2.40 15.10 5.01
C TRP A 47 -1.25 14.67 4.09
N ARG A 48 -0.51 15.64 3.53
CA ARG A 48 0.76 15.39 2.82
C ARG A 48 1.99 15.63 3.70
N SER A 49 1.80 16.14 4.92
CA SER A 49 2.89 16.47 5.83
C SER A 49 3.34 15.24 6.63
N ALA A 50 4.65 15.11 6.80
CA ALA A 50 5.20 14.10 7.70
C ALA A 50 4.76 14.32 9.15
N GLY A 51 4.59 15.58 9.57
CA GLY A 51 4.15 15.94 10.93
C GLY A 51 2.82 15.27 11.30
N THR A 52 1.81 15.34 10.43
CA THR A 52 0.50 14.71 10.67
C THR A 52 0.61 13.20 10.86
N VAL A 53 1.45 12.53 10.07
CA VAL A 53 1.65 11.07 10.20
C VAL A 53 2.39 10.73 11.48
N LEU A 54 3.42 11.48 11.83
CA LEU A 54 4.18 11.27 13.07
C LEU A 54 3.31 11.51 14.31
N ASP A 55 2.45 12.53 14.27
CA ASP A 55 1.48 12.80 15.33
C ASP A 55 0.48 11.65 15.48
N ALA A 56 -0.01 11.09 14.37
CA ALA A 56 -0.91 9.94 14.39
C ALA A 56 -0.24 8.65 14.92
N LEU A 57 1.08 8.54 14.82
CA LEU A 57 1.87 7.40 15.30
C LEU A 57 2.38 7.56 16.74
N LYS A 58 2.10 8.68 17.41
CA LYS A 58 2.47 8.87 18.82
C LYS A 58 1.80 7.80 19.68
N GLY A 59 2.61 7.03 20.41
CA GLY A 59 2.13 5.94 21.28
C GLY A 59 1.80 4.63 20.56
N PHE A 60 2.07 4.53 19.25
CA PHE A 60 1.95 3.25 18.55
C PHE A 60 3.17 2.38 18.82
N GLU A 61 2.95 1.23 19.47
CA GLU A 61 3.97 0.20 19.66
C GLU A 61 3.71 -0.97 18.68
N PRO A 62 4.65 -1.26 17.77
CA PRO A 62 4.47 -2.36 16.83
C PRO A 62 4.51 -3.70 17.56
N GLN A 63 3.65 -4.62 17.13
CA GLN A 63 3.65 -5.99 17.63
C GLN A 63 5.03 -6.65 17.39
N PRO A 64 5.57 -7.39 18.38
CA PRO A 64 6.83 -8.11 18.20
C PRO A 64 6.76 -9.05 17.01
N TRP A 65 7.81 -9.06 16.19
CA TRP A 65 7.88 -9.97 15.06
C TRP A 65 8.08 -11.41 15.54
N THR A 66 7.26 -12.33 15.02
CA THR A 66 7.38 -13.77 15.26
C THR A 66 7.81 -14.47 13.98
N PHE A 67 8.93 -15.20 14.04
CA PHE A 67 9.40 -15.98 12.90
C PHE A 67 8.41 -17.10 12.55
N ARG A 68 8.08 -17.22 11.27
CA ARG A 68 7.39 -18.38 10.69
C ARG A 68 8.25 -18.88 9.55
N ARG A 69 8.56 -20.18 9.55
CA ARG A 69 9.24 -20.83 8.44
C ARG A 69 8.22 -21.10 7.33
N THR A 70 8.58 -20.78 6.10
CA THR A 70 7.89 -21.23 4.89
C THR A 70 8.95 -21.93 4.05
N GLU A 71 8.74 -23.21 3.78
CA GLU A 71 9.57 -23.96 2.84
C GLU A 71 9.12 -23.56 1.44
N VAL A 72 10.07 -23.23 0.57
CA VAL A 72 9.79 -22.80 -0.80
C VAL A 72 10.71 -23.65 -1.68
N ASP A 73 10.16 -24.71 -2.26
CA ASP A 73 10.82 -25.49 -3.29
C ASP A 73 10.32 -25.00 -4.66
N GLU A 74 11.22 -24.49 -5.50
CA GLU A 74 10.87 -23.96 -6.83
C GLU A 74 10.44 -25.08 -7.82
N ASP A 75 10.68 -26.34 -7.46
CA ASP A 75 10.41 -27.54 -8.26
C ASP A 75 9.29 -28.43 -7.69
N SER A 76 8.65 -28.06 -6.58
CA SER A 76 7.54 -28.86 -6.03
C SER A 76 6.24 -28.58 -6.78
N ASP A 77 5.66 -29.60 -7.41
CA ASP A 77 4.24 -29.58 -7.79
C ASP A 77 3.44 -29.36 -6.50
N ASP A 78 2.80 -28.20 -6.35
CA ASP A 78 2.05 -27.77 -5.16
C ASP A 78 0.83 -28.68 -4.90
N GLU A 79 1.05 -29.88 -4.39
CA GLU A 79 0.14 -30.57 -3.49
C GLU A 79 0.70 -30.39 -2.08
N ASP A 80 0.48 -29.21 -1.51
CA ASP A 80 0.74 -28.92 -0.10
C ASP A 80 -0.03 -29.94 0.76
N GLU A 81 0.65 -31.01 1.21
CA GLU A 81 0.22 -31.86 2.33
C GLU A 81 0.36 -31.11 3.67
N GLY A 82 0.09 -29.80 3.69
CA GLY A 82 -0.12 -29.04 4.91
C GLY A 82 -1.32 -29.61 5.66
N ASP A 83 -1.24 -29.65 6.99
CA ASP A 83 -2.31 -30.08 7.91
C ASP A 83 -3.63 -29.33 7.61
N GLY A 84 -4.44 -29.89 6.71
CA GLY A 84 -5.68 -29.29 6.20
C GLY A 84 -6.73 -29.06 7.28
N MET A 85 -6.59 -29.71 8.44
CA MET A 85 -7.46 -29.51 9.59
C MET A 85 -7.24 -28.13 10.25
N SER A 86 -5.99 -27.64 10.29
CA SER A 86 -5.64 -26.33 10.86
C SER A 86 -6.12 -25.16 9.99
N ASN A 87 -6.02 -25.29 8.66
CA ASN A 87 -6.47 -24.28 7.71
C ASN A 87 -8.01 -24.17 7.70
N PHE A 88 -8.74 -25.29 7.77
CA PHE A 88 -10.20 -25.24 7.81
C PHE A 88 -10.72 -24.57 9.09
N GLY A 89 -10.13 -24.90 10.25
CA GLY A 89 -10.49 -24.24 11.53
C GLY A 89 -10.26 -22.73 11.50
N LEU A 90 -9.15 -22.28 10.90
CA LEU A 90 -8.83 -20.87 10.71
C LEU A 90 -9.85 -20.17 9.78
N VAL A 91 -10.23 -20.82 8.68
CA VAL A 91 -11.27 -20.32 7.76
C VAL A 91 -12.61 -20.18 8.48
N ILE A 92 -13.03 -21.19 9.25
CA ILE A 92 -14.27 -21.15 10.02
C ILE A 92 -14.25 -19.99 11.04
N ASN A 93 -13.12 -19.77 11.72
CA ASN A 93 -12.97 -18.63 12.63
C ASN A 93 -13.15 -17.29 11.91
N PHE A 94 -12.54 -17.10 10.73
CA PHE A 94 -12.74 -15.88 9.95
C PHE A 94 -14.19 -15.72 9.47
N LEU A 95 -14.83 -16.79 9.01
CA LEU A 95 -16.23 -16.75 8.59
C LEU A 95 -17.16 -16.35 9.75
N ASN A 96 -16.93 -16.87 10.95
CA ASN A 96 -17.70 -16.49 12.14
C ASN A 96 -17.55 -15.00 12.48
N VAL A 97 -16.34 -14.44 12.35
CA VAL A 97 -16.10 -13.01 12.54
C VAL A 97 -16.85 -12.19 11.49
N LEU A 98 -16.82 -12.62 10.22
CA LEU A 98 -17.48 -11.90 9.12
C LEU A 98 -19.00 -11.97 9.19
N ILE A 99 -19.59 -13.09 9.64
CA ILE A 99 -21.04 -13.23 9.82
C ILE A 99 -21.56 -12.24 10.87
N GLY A 100 -20.80 -11.99 11.93
CA GLY A 100 -21.15 -11.03 12.97
C GLY A 100 -20.85 -9.56 12.62
N PHE A 101 -20.21 -9.30 11.48
CA PHE A 101 -19.75 -7.96 11.11
C PHE A 101 -20.86 -7.18 10.39
N ASP A 102 -21.20 -6.01 10.93
CA ASP A 102 -22.14 -5.09 10.28
C ASP A 102 -21.42 -4.23 9.23
N ALA A 103 -21.59 -4.59 7.96
CA ALA A 103 -21.03 -3.86 6.83
C ALA A 103 -21.86 -2.64 6.41
N ARG A 104 -22.97 -2.33 7.08
CA ARG A 104 -23.80 -1.17 6.72
C ARG A 104 -23.00 0.12 6.91
N GLY A 105 -22.84 0.87 5.81
CA GLY A 105 -22.07 2.12 5.79
C GLY A 105 -20.60 1.96 5.41
N LEU A 106 -20.11 0.74 5.23
CA LEU A 106 -18.77 0.52 4.67
C LEU A 106 -18.77 0.87 3.17
N GLN A 107 -17.95 1.84 2.79
CA GLN A 107 -17.69 2.18 1.39
C GLN A 107 -16.32 1.64 1.00
N ALA A 108 -16.27 0.89 -0.10
CA ALA A 108 -15.04 0.37 -0.68
C ALA A 108 -14.98 0.78 -2.15
N HIS A 109 -14.01 1.64 -2.49
CA HIS A 109 -13.81 2.13 -3.85
C HIS A 109 -12.58 1.48 -4.47
N PRO A 110 -12.72 0.75 -5.59
CA PRO A 110 -11.57 0.18 -6.28
C PRO A 110 -10.73 1.32 -6.89
N MET A 111 -9.46 1.41 -6.48
CA MET A 111 -8.53 2.36 -7.07
C MET A 111 -8.00 1.86 -8.41
N LYS A 112 -8.11 2.70 -9.44
CA LYS A 112 -7.56 2.42 -10.76
C LYS A 112 -6.20 3.08 -10.92
N PHE A 113 -5.17 2.28 -11.18
CA PHE A 113 -3.81 2.78 -11.31
C PHE A 113 -3.67 3.86 -12.41
N ASP A 114 -3.08 5.01 -12.08
CA ASP A 114 -2.79 6.10 -13.01
C ASP A 114 -1.41 6.71 -12.71
N LYS A 115 -0.45 6.48 -13.61
CA LYS A 115 0.95 6.91 -13.44
C LYS A 115 1.19 8.36 -13.86
N ASP A 116 0.31 8.93 -14.66
CA ASP A 116 0.51 10.23 -15.31
C ASP A 116 0.01 11.39 -14.42
N ARG A 117 -0.66 11.04 -13.32
CA ARG A 117 -1.15 11.94 -12.25
C ARG A 117 -0.17 11.97 -11.10
N ASP A 118 0.61 13.04 -10.97
CA ASP A 118 1.59 13.09 -9.87
C ASP A 118 0.96 13.34 -8.48
N ALA A 119 -0.22 13.94 -8.43
CA ALA A 119 -0.89 14.25 -7.17
C ALA A 119 -1.71 13.09 -6.56
N ASN A 120 -1.80 11.92 -7.20
CA ASN A 120 -2.68 10.84 -6.75
C ASN A 120 -2.02 9.83 -5.78
N PHE A 121 -0.72 9.96 -5.48
CA PHE A 121 0.05 9.07 -4.60
C PHE A 121 0.34 7.65 -5.15
N HIS A 122 -0.05 7.32 -6.38
CA HIS A 122 0.14 5.97 -6.92
C HIS A 122 1.62 5.65 -7.14
N VAL A 123 2.33 6.53 -7.85
CA VAL A 123 3.77 6.37 -8.12
C VAL A 123 4.57 6.52 -6.83
N ASP A 124 4.13 7.40 -5.94
CA ASP A 124 4.78 7.65 -4.65
C ASP A 124 4.75 6.40 -3.76
N PHE A 125 3.58 5.74 -3.67
CA PHE A 125 3.43 4.47 -2.97
C PHE A 125 4.36 3.40 -3.54
N VAL A 126 4.34 3.18 -4.86
CA VAL A 126 5.17 2.14 -5.50
C VAL A 126 6.65 2.43 -5.30
N CYS A 127 7.08 3.68 -5.45
CA CYS A 127 8.45 4.09 -5.26
C CYS A 127 8.93 3.84 -3.83
N ALA A 128 8.17 4.32 -2.83
CA ALA A 128 8.51 4.15 -1.43
C ALA A 128 8.50 2.68 -1.01
N ALA A 129 7.47 1.92 -1.41
CA ALA A 129 7.36 0.49 -1.12
C ALA A 129 8.51 -0.33 -1.72
N ALA A 130 8.80 -0.11 -3.01
CA ALA A 130 9.88 -0.81 -3.70
C ALA A 130 11.24 -0.50 -3.09
N ASN A 131 11.50 0.77 -2.76
CA ASN A 131 12.75 1.16 -2.14
C ASN A 131 12.88 0.64 -0.70
N LEU A 132 11.80 0.59 0.08
CA LEU A 132 11.80 -0.02 1.43
C LEU A 132 12.15 -1.51 1.32
N ARG A 133 11.56 -2.21 0.34
CA ARG A 133 11.88 -3.62 0.09
C ARG A 133 13.30 -3.82 -0.41
N ALA A 134 13.80 -2.93 -1.26
CA ALA A 134 15.17 -2.96 -1.77
C ALA A 134 16.20 -2.82 -0.64
N ARG A 135 15.96 -1.91 0.33
CA ARG A 135 16.83 -1.75 1.50
C ARG A 135 16.96 -3.03 2.33
N ASN A 136 15.91 -3.83 2.45
CA ASN A 136 15.95 -5.12 3.18
C ASN A 136 16.94 -6.14 2.56
N PHE A 137 17.35 -5.95 1.30
CA PHE A 137 18.31 -6.79 0.59
C PHE A 137 19.57 -6.04 0.15
N ASN A 138 19.84 -4.86 0.71
CA ASN A 138 20.96 -3.98 0.31
C ASN A 138 20.96 -3.63 -1.19
N ILE A 139 19.79 -3.59 -1.82
CA ILE A 139 19.61 -3.15 -3.21
C ILE A 139 19.51 -1.62 -3.23
N ARG A 140 20.21 -1.00 -4.19
CA ARG A 140 20.22 0.47 -4.34
C ARG A 140 18.80 1.00 -4.64
N PRO A 141 18.31 2.01 -3.89
CA PRO A 141 17.01 2.62 -4.16
C PRO A 141 17.02 3.37 -5.49
N ARG A 142 15.85 3.45 -6.12
CA ARG A 142 15.61 4.19 -7.37
C ARG A 142 14.79 5.45 -7.13
N THR A 143 15.02 6.44 -7.96
CA THR A 143 14.26 7.68 -7.96
C THR A 143 12.83 7.44 -8.46
N ARG A 144 11.92 8.35 -8.09
CA ARG A 144 10.52 8.34 -8.54
C ARG A 144 10.39 8.27 -10.07
N ALA A 145 11.25 8.97 -10.81
CA ALA A 145 11.24 8.98 -12.27
C ALA A 145 11.63 7.61 -12.86
N GLU A 146 12.67 6.98 -12.32
CA GLU A 146 13.10 5.64 -12.72
C GLU A 146 12.03 4.58 -12.44
N VAL A 147 11.38 4.67 -11.28
CA VAL A 147 10.26 3.78 -10.91
C VAL A 147 9.07 4.02 -11.85
N LYS A 148 8.71 5.28 -12.12
CA LYS A 148 7.64 5.65 -13.07
C LYS A 148 7.91 5.09 -14.47
N MET A 149 9.16 5.11 -14.91
CA MET A 149 9.57 4.50 -16.18
C MET A 149 9.40 2.99 -16.14
N ALA A 150 9.87 2.32 -15.08
CA ALA A 150 9.77 0.87 -14.93
C ALA A 150 8.32 0.36 -14.94
N ILE A 151 7.40 1.05 -14.24
CA ILE A 151 5.98 0.65 -14.17
C ILE A 151 5.18 1.03 -15.43
N SER A 152 5.72 1.89 -16.29
CA SER A 152 4.99 2.39 -17.46
C SER A 152 4.71 1.34 -18.54
N LYS A 153 5.36 0.16 -18.50
CA LYS A 153 5.34 -0.86 -19.58
C LYS A 153 5.64 -0.30 -20.99
N ILE A 154 6.18 0.92 -21.10
CA ILE A 154 6.61 1.49 -22.38
C ILE A 154 8.04 1.03 -22.60
N ARG A 155 8.24 0.09 -23.53
CA ARG A 155 9.55 -0.08 -24.15
C ARG A 155 9.85 1.22 -24.90
N PRO A 156 11.02 1.84 -24.72
CA PRO A 156 11.40 2.99 -25.54
C PRO A 156 11.32 2.57 -27.02
N SER A 157 10.49 3.26 -27.80
CA SER A 157 10.63 3.22 -29.25
C SER A 157 11.77 4.18 -29.60
N VAL A 158 12.91 3.62 -30.02
CA VAL A 158 13.94 4.35 -30.77
C VAL A 158 13.46 4.58 -32.20
#